data_AF-A0AAJ1FUH4-F1
#
_entry.id   AF-A0AAJ1FUH4-F1
#
_cell.length_a   1.000
_cell.length_b   1.000
_cell.length_c   1.000
_cell.angle_alpha   90.00
_cell.angle_beta   90.00
_cell.angle_gamma   90.00
#
_symmetry.space_group_name_H-M   'P 1'
#
loop_
_entity.id
_entity.type
_entity.pdbx_description
1 polymer ?
#
loop_
_entity_poly.entity_id
_entity_poly.type
_entity_poly.pdbx_seq_one_letter_code
_entity_poly.pdbx_strand_id
1 'polypeptide(L)'
;MKKGNVVNLIKYYSENNDLAFRNEAYEIAKDFDKTGDYQLAEYIMGLLSDVNTFIPQIDENKLVFLKKLEINDEPLPLPDEIKKDVIGIVNAVGHNIGVNKFLFQGAPGTGKTETVKQLARILDRNLFAVDFAYIIDSKLGETAKNISKLFNEINTLPSPEKVIILFDEIDSIALDRTNSKDIREMGRATTAVLKGLDNLNQKILLIATTNLFSHFDKALVRRFDSVIDFNRYSREDLIDISEIILNYYLSKFKFAGKNIRLFRKIISLIKEIPYPGDLKNIIKTSIAFSSPNDEYDYLKRLYSSLVGNKDLKNMQLQGFTVREMEILTGVSKSQVSRELKGEIKYE
;
A
#
# COMPACT_ATOMS: atom_id res chain seq x y z
N MET A 1 -19.36 -22.79 -31.56
CA MET A 1 -18.34 -21.70 -31.61
C MET A 1 -17.41 -21.90 -32.81
N LYS A 2 -17.22 -20.88 -33.64
CA LYS A 2 -16.29 -20.94 -34.79
C LYS A 2 -14.88 -20.52 -34.34
N LYS A 3 -13.84 -21.08 -34.95
CA LYS A 3 -12.43 -20.73 -34.65
C LYS A 3 -12.16 -19.22 -34.79
N GLY A 4 -12.84 -18.56 -35.72
CA GLY A 4 -12.74 -17.11 -35.92
C GLY A 4 -13.20 -16.28 -34.72
N ASN A 5 -14.22 -16.75 -33.99
CA ASN A 5 -14.74 -15.99 -32.84
C ASN A 5 -13.72 -15.89 -31.71
N VAL A 6 -12.96 -16.97 -31.45
CA VAL A 6 -11.90 -16.98 -30.43
C VAL A 6 -10.76 -16.02 -30.81
N VAL A 7 -10.34 -16.05 -32.08
CA VAL A 7 -9.30 -15.15 -32.58
C VAL A 7 -9.74 -13.69 -32.48
N ASN A 8 -11.00 -13.40 -32.83
CA ASN A 8 -11.58 -12.06 -32.71
C ASN A 8 -11.63 -11.59 -31.26
N LEU A 9 -12.10 -12.42 -30.32
CA LEU A 9 -12.11 -12.06 -28.90
C LEU A 9 -10.69 -11.72 -28.39
N ILE A 10 -9.69 -12.56 -28.70
CA ILE A 10 -8.30 -12.32 -28.29
C ILE A 10 -7.76 -11.02 -28.93
N LYS A 11 -8.05 -10.81 -30.21
CA LYS A 11 -7.64 -9.61 -30.93
C LYS A 11 -8.26 -8.34 -30.33
N TYR A 12 -9.58 -8.33 -30.14
CA TYR A 12 -10.28 -7.17 -29.61
C TYR A 12 -9.88 -6.84 -28.18
N TYR A 13 -9.60 -7.86 -27.36
CA TYR A 13 -9.00 -7.66 -26.05
C TYR A 13 -7.59 -7.04 -26.14
N SER A 14 -6.73 -7.58 -27.01
CA SER A 14 -5.37 -7.05 -27.23
C SER A 14 -5.36 -5.61 -27.76
N GLU A 15 -6.41 -5.21 -28.47
CA GLU A 15 -6.57 -3.86 -29.05
C GLU A 15 -7.30 -2.89 -28.11
N ASN A 16 -7.68 -3.31 -26.89
CA ASN A 16 -8.55 -2.57 -25.96
C ASN A 16 -9.86 -2.08 -26.63
N ASN A 17 -10.42 -2.88 -27.54
CA ASN A 17 -11.64 -2.55 -28.26
C ASN A 17 -12.85 -3.26 -27.63
N ASP A 18 -13.27 -2.76 -26.48
CA ASP A 18 -14.36 -3.35 -25.68
C ASP A 18 -15.68 -3.46 -26.44
N LEU A 19 -15.98 -2.51 -27.33
CA LEU A 19 -17.20 -2.54 -28.13
C LEU A 19 -17.20 -3.73 -29.11
N ALA A 20 -16.09 -3.94 -29.83
CA ALA A 20 -15.96 -5.06 -30.75
C ALA A 20 -15.91 -6.40 -30.00
N PHE A 21 -15.21 -6.45 -28.86
CA PHE A 21 -15.18 -7.62 -27.98
C PHE A 21 -16.59 -8.03 -27.52
N ARG A 22 -17.40 -7.06 -27.07
CA ARG A 22 -18.79 -7.32 -26.63
C ARG A 22 -19.67 -7.79 -27.77
N ASN A 23 -19.60 -7.16 -28.94
CA ASN A 23 -20.39 -7.57 -30.10
C ASN A 23 -20.06 -9.02 -30.52
N GLU A 24 -18.78 -9.39 -30.48
CA GLU A 24 -18.35 -10.78 -30.73
C GLU A 24 -18.88 -11.74 -29.65
N ALA A 25 -18.81 -11.36 -28.37
CA ALA A 25 -19.35 -12.16 -27.26
C ALA A 25 -20.88 -12.33 -27.33
N TYR A 26 -21.63 -11.31 -27.76
CA TYR A 26 -23.07 -11.38 -28.01
C TYR A 26 -23.42 -12.36 -29.13
N GLU A 27 -22.69 -12.33 -30.24
CA GLU A 27 -22.89 -13.28 -31.34
C GLU A 27 -22.57 -14.72 -30.90
N ILE A 28 -21.53 -14.90 -30.08
CA ILE A 28 -21.20 -16.21 -29.49
C ILE A 28 -22.35 -16.70 -28.59
N ALA A 29 -22.88 -15.85 -27.70
CA ALA A 29 -24.01 -16.20 -26.83
C ALA A 29 -25.25 -16.59 -27.64
N LYS A 30 -25.56 -15.83 -28.70
CA LYS A 30 -26.68 -16.10 -29.61
C LYS A 30 -26.49 -17.39 -30.42
N ASP A 31 -25.26 -17.71 -30.79
CA ASP A 31 -24.95 -18.98 -31.43
C ASP A 31 -25.13 -20.16 -30.46
N PHE A 32 -24.72 -20.03 -29.19
CA PHE A 32 -24.97 -21.04 -28.16
C PHE A 32 -26.46 -21.28 -27.92
N ASP A 33 -27.23 -20.19 -27.81
CA ASP A 33 -28.69 -20.21 -27.68
C ASP A 33 -29.35 -20.99 -28.84
N LYS A 34 -28.97 -20.68 -30.09
CA LYS A 34 -29.46 -21.38 -31.28
C LYS A 34 -29.08 -22.86 -31.33
N THR A 35 -27.95 -23.24 -30.73
CA THR A 35 -27.51 -24.64 -30.65
C THR A 35 -28.12 -25.41 -29.48
N GLY A 36 -28.97 -24.75 -28.67
CA GLY A 36 -29.67 -25.35 -27.54
C GLY A 36 -28.91 -25.31 -26.21
N ASP A 37 -27.78 -24.59 -26.14
CA ASP A 37 -27.00 -24.39 -24.91
C ASP A 37 -27.44 -23.08 -24.22
N TYR A 38 -28.70 -23.09 -23.76
CA TYR A 38 -29.37 -21.93 -23.18
C TYR A 38 -28.69 -21.44 -21.90
N GLN A 39 -28.18 -22.34 -21.06
CA GLN A 39 -27.55 -21.99 -19.79
C GLN A 39 -26.25 -21.22 -20.00
N LEU A 40 -25.41 -21.66 -20.95
CA LEU A 40 -24.17 -20.96 -21.27
C LEU A 40 -24.45 -19.62 -21.94
N ALA A 41 -25.44 -19.55 -22.83
CA ALA A 41 -25.87 -18.30 -23.44
C ALA A 41 -26.35 -17.29 -22.39
N GLU A 42 -27.21 -17.71 -21.46
CA GLU A 42 -27.73 -16.87 -20.37
C GLU A 42 -26.60 -16.41 -19.42
N TYR A 43 -25.65 -17.28 -19.11
CA TYR A 43 -24.48 -16.94 -18.31
C TYR A 43 -23.59 -15.88 -18.99
N ILE A 44 -23.28 -16.04 -20.28
CA ILE A 44 -22.52 -15.05 -21.06
C ILE A 44 -23.29 -13.72 -21.12
N MET A 45 -24.60 -13.75 -21.35
CA MET A 45 -25.45 -12.56 -21.37
C MET A 45 -25.48 -11.85 -20.01
N GLY A 46 -25.52 -12.61 -18.90
CA GLY A 46 -25.42 -12.10 -17.54
C GLY A 46 -24.12 -11.34 -17.32
N LEU A 47 -22.98 -11.94 -17.67
CA LEU A 47 -21.66 -11.31 -17.60
C LEU A 47 -21.57 -10.02 -18.42
N LEU A 48 -22.25 -9.96 -19.58
CA LEU A 48 -22.27 -8.77 -20.44
C LEU A 48 -23.27 -7.69 -19.95
N SER A 49 -24.29 -8.08 -19.19
CA SER A 49 -25.36 -7.20 -18.71
C SER A 49 -24.93 -6.29 -17.55
N ASP A 50 -24.03 -6.77 -16.67
CA ASP A 50 -23.48 -5.98 -15.55
C ASP A 50 -22.60 -4.81 -16.01
N VAL A 51 -22.20 -4.77 -17.28
CA VAL A 51 -21.23 -3.79 -17.82
C VAL A 51 -21.88 -2.60 -18.54
N ASN A 52 -23.20 -2.47 -18.48
CA ASN A 52 -23.99 -1.38 -19.09
C ASN A 52 -24.88 -0.62 -18.09
N THR A 53 -24.55 -0.66 -16.80
CA THR A 53 -24.93 0.48 -15.97
C THR A 53 -24.06 1.64 -16.39
N PHE A 54 -24.68 2.69 -16.94
CA PHE A 54 -24.02 3.99 -17.07
C PHE A 54 -23.65 4.42 -15.66
N ILE A 55 -22.42 4.09 -15.24
CA ILE A 55 -21.86 4.54 -13.98
C ILE A 55 -21.54 6.00 -14.20
N PRO A 56 -22.26 6.93 -13.56
CA PRO A 56 -21.94 8.33 -13.67
C PRO A 56 -20.49 8.49 -13.20
N GLN A 57 -19.62 8.95 -14.09
CA GLN A 57 -18.24 9.26 -13.69
C GLN A 57 -18.30 10.37 -12.65
N ILE A 58 -17.55 10.19 -11.56
CA ILE A 58 -17.42 11.20 -10.52
C ILE A 58 -16.68 12.38 -11.16
N ASP A 59 -17.35 13.52 -11.25
CA ASP A 59 -16.74 14.76 -11.71
C ASP A 59 -15.83 15.31 -10.61
N GLU A 60 -14.55 14.97 -10.70
CA GLU A 60 -13.52 15.28 -9.70
C GLU A 60 -13.42 16.79 -9.41
N ASN A 61 -13.79 17.65 -10.38
CA ASN A 61 -13.77 19.11 -10.21
C ASN A 61 -14.86 19.62 -9.25
N LYS A 62 -15.87 18.80 -8.94
CA LYS A 62 -16.95 19.15 -7.99
C LYS A 62 -16.65 18.70 -6.56
N LEU A 63 -15.64 17.85 -6.38
CA LEU A 63 -15.25 17.38 -5.06
C LEU A 63 -14.47 18.48 -4.34
N VAL A 64 -14.87 18.79 -3.11
CA VAL A 64 -14.24 19.84 -2.30
C VAL A 64 -13.33 19.21 -1.26
N PHE A 65 -13.79 18.13 -0.63
CA PHE A 65 -13.06 17.49 0.48
C PHE A 65 -12.39 16.18 0.09
N LEU A 66 -12.60 15.70 -1.14
CA LEU A 66 -12.10 14.41 -1.61
C LEU A 66 -11.13 14.60 -2.77
N LYS A 67 -10.00 13.89 -2.68
CA LYS A 67 -9.01 13.80 -3.76
C LYS A 67 -8.89 12.36 -4.22
N LYS A 68 -9.06 12.13 -5.52
CA LYS A 68 -8.81 10.80 -6.09
C LYS A 68 -7.34 10.45 -6.00
N LEU A 69 -7.04 9.22 -5.58
CA LEU A 69 -5.69 8.69 -5.51
C LEU A 69 -5.42 7.77 -6.69
N GLU A 70 -4.26 7.98 -7.32
CA GLU A 70 -3.72 7.05 -8.29
C GLU A 70 -3.22 5.77 -7.60
N ILE A 71 -3.56 4.63 -8.19
CA ILE A 71 -3.15 3.31 -7.72
C ILE A 71 -1.96 2.87 -8.56
N ASN A 72 -0.89 2.41 -7.89
CA ASN A 72 0.32 1.92 -8.56
C ASN A 72 0.43 0.39 -8.48
N ASP A 73 1.27 -0.17 -9.34
CA ASP A 73 1.55 -1.61 -9.41
C ASP A 73 2.72 -2.04 -8.52
N GLU A 74 3.09 -1.25 -7.51
CA GLU A 74 4.24 -1.61 -6.66
C GLU A 74 3.91 -2.82 -5.78
N PRO A 75 4.86 -3.76 -5.63
CA PRO A 75 4.65 -4.89 -4.75
C PRO A 75 4.52 -4.41 -3.30
N LEU A 76 3.49 -4.93 -2.62
CA LEU A 76 3.29 -4.72 -1.19
C LEU A 76 3.38 -6.06 -0.46
N PRO A 77 4.60 -6.52 -0.12
CA PRO A 77 4.75 -7.72 0.68
C PRO A 77 4.31 -7.42 2.12
N LEU A 78 3.41 -8.24 2.64
CA LEU A 78 2.87 -8.16 3.99
C LEU A 78 3.10 -9.51 4.71
N PRO A 79 3.29 -9.50 6.04
CA PRO A 79 3.26 -10.71 6.85
C PRO A 79 1.95 -11.47 6.67
N ASP A 80 1.99 -12.79 6.86
CA ASP A 80 0.81 -13.64 6.67
C ASP A 80 -0.37 -13.24 7.56
N GLU A 81 -0.11 -12.75 8.78
CA GLU A 81 -1.16 -12.29 9.70
C GLU A 81 -1.92 -11.09 9.13
N ILE A 82 -1.20 -10.06 8.68
CA ILE A 82 -1.80 -8.87 8.08
C ILE A 82 -2.48 -9.23 6.76
N LYS A 83 -1.86 -10.10 5.94
CA LYS A 83 -2.42 -10.57 4.67
C LYS A 83 -3.77 -11.29 4.87
N LYS A 84 -3.90 -12.11 5.90
CA LYS A 84 -5.17 -12.79 6.25
C LYS A 84 -6.27 -11.78 6.57
N ASP A 85 -5.95 -10.73 7.32
CA ASP A 85 -6.91 -9.67 7.64
C ASP A 85 -7.34 -8.89 6.39
N VAL A 86 -6.40 -8.58 5.49
CA VAL A 86 -6.70 -7.93 4.20
C VAL A 86 -7.62 -8.80 3.35
N ILE A 87 -7.36 -10.12 3.27
CA ILE A 87 -8.25 -11.07 2.60
C ILE A 87 -9.62 -11.12 3.29
N GLY A 88 -9.66 -11.05 4.61
CA GLY A 88 -10.89 -10.95 5.39
C GLY A 88 -11.73 -9.73 5.01
N ILE A 89 -11.09 -8.57 4.80
CA ILE A 89 -11.76 -7.35 4.31
C ILE A 89 -12.35 -7.58 2.92
N VAL A 90 -11.56 -8.14 1.98
CA VAL A 90 -12.03 -8.44 0.62
C VAL A 90 -13.27 -9.33 0.64
N ASN A 91 -13.23 -10.40 1.45
CA ASN A 91 -14.35 -11.33 1.59
C ASN A 91 -15.58 -10.66 2.22
N ALA A 92 -15.39 -9.87 3.28
CA ALA A 92 -16.48 -9.16 3.96
C ALA A 92 -17.20 -8.18 3.02
N VAL A 93 -16.42 -7.45 2.22
CA VAL A 93 -16.93 -6.51 1.22
C VAL A 93 -17.63 -7.25 0.08
N GLY A 94 -17.07 -8.37 -0.39
CA GLY A 94 -17.65 -9.19 -1.46
C GLY A 94 -18.99 -9.84 -1.09
N HIS A 95 -19.17 -10.25 0.18
CA HIS A 95 -20.41 -10.84 0.66
C HIS A 95 -21.49 -9.81 1.08
N ASN A 96 -21.16 -8.52 1.08
CA ASN A 96 -22.09 -7.42 1.36
C ASN A 96 -22.86 -7.56 2.69
N ILE A 97 -22.19 -8.07 3.73
CA ILE A 97 -22.80 -8.35 5.05
C ILE A 97 -22.89 -7.12 5.98
N GLY A 98 -22.69 -5.90 5.45
CA GLY A 98 -22.74 -4.66 6.22
C GLY A 98 -21.48 -4.32 7.03
N VAL A 99 -20.36 -5.01 6.78
CA VAL A 99 -19.03 -4.71 7.35
C VAL A 99 -18.26 -3.87 6.33
N ASN A 100 -18.18 -2.56 6.56
CA ASN A 100 -17.70 -1.60 5.55
C ASN A 100 -16.82 -0.48 6.12
N LYS A 101 -16.53 -0.46 7.42
CA LYS A 101 -15.71 0.56 8.09
C LYS A 101 -14.54 -0.12 8.81
N PHE A 102 -13.32 0.14 8.37
CA PHE A 102 -12.11 -0.45 8.95
C PHE A 102 -11.16 0.62 9.47
N LEU A 103 -10.54 0.38 10.61
CA LEU A 103 -9.47 1.22 11.16
C LEU A 103 -8.14 0.47 11.09
N PHE A 104 -7.19 0.99 10.35
CA PHE A 104 -5.83 0.47 10.27
C PHE A 104 -4.97 1.24 11.27
N GLN A 105 -4.37 0.53 12.21
CA GLN A 105 -3.49 1.12 13.21
C GLN A 105 -2.11 0.51 13.13
N GLY A 106 -1.07 1.30 13.44
CA GLY A 106 0.29 0.81 13.54
C GLY A 106 1.30 1.94 13.39
N ALA A 107 2.57 1.66 13.63
CA ALA A 107 3.66 2.61 13.44
C ALA A 107 3.73 3.14 11.98
N PRO A 108 4.31 4.32 11.74
CA PRO A 108 4.58 4.79 10.39
C PRO A 108 5.45 3.77 9.62
N GLY A 109 5.29 3.72 8.30
CA GLY A 109 6.07 2.82 7.44
C GLY A 109 5.64 1.34 7.44
N THR A 110 4.60 0.96 8.19
CA THR A 110 4.08 -0.43 8.24
C THR A 110 3.20 -0.84 7.05
N GLY A 111 2.91 0.07 6.10
CA GLY A 111 2.18 -0.24 4.87
C GLY A 111 0.66 -0.03 4.90
N LYS A 112 0.11 0.67 5.91
CA LYS A 112 -1.33 0.96 6.04
C LYS A 112 -1.94 1.60 4.79
N THR A 113 -1.45 2.76 4.37
CA THR A 113 -1.94 3.51 3.21
C THR A 113 -1.77 2.74 1.90
N GLU A 114 -0.62 2.08 1.72
CA GLU A 114 -0.37 1.25 0.53
C GLU A 114 -1.30 0.04 0.47
N THR A 115 -1.68 -0.54 1.61
CA THR A 115 -2.65 -1.64 1.66
C THR A 115 -4.03 -1.19 1.17
N VAL A 116 -4.43 0.04 1.48
CA VAL A 116 -5.69 0.61 0.97
C VAL A 116 -5.67 0.75 -0.55
N LYS A 117 -4.54 1.17 -1.12
CA LYS A 117 -4.36 1.23 -2.59
C LYS A 117 -4.46 -0.17 -3.22
N GLN A 118 -3.86 -1.18 -2.60
CA GLN A 118 -3.98 -2.57 -3.06
C GLN A 118 -5.41 -3.10 -2.93
N LEU A 119 -6.14 -2.77 -1.85
CA LEU A 119 -7.55 -3.11 -1.72
C LEU A 119 -8.39 -2.47 -2.82
N ALA A 120 -8.15 -1.19 -3.14
CA ALA A 120 -8.82 -0.51 -4.24
C ALA A 120 -8.60 -1.22 -5.58
N ARG A 121 -7.36 -1.69 -5.83
CA ARG A 121 -7.02 -2.50 -7.01
C ARG A 121 -7.75 -3.84 -7.03
N ILE A 122 -7.67 -4.60 -5.94
CA ILE A 122 -8.24 -5.95 -5.85
C ILE A 122 -9.76 -5.93 -5.98
N LEU A 123 -10.40 -4.90 -5.40
CA LEU A 123 -11.84 -4.73 -5.43
C LEU A 123 -12.36 -3.98 -6.67
N ASP A 124 -11.48 -3.52 -7.55
CA ASP A 124 -11.78 -2.67 -8.71
C ASP A 124 -12.65 -1.45 -8.33
N ARG A 125 -12.19 -0.69 -7.32
CA ARG A 125 -12.90 0.48 -6.78
C ARG A 125 -12.06 1.75 -6.91
N ASN A 126 -12.72 2.87 -7.16
CA ASN A 126 -12.10 4.18 -7.11
C ASN A 126 -11.71 4.52 -5.66
N LEU A 127 -10.46 4.94 -5.47
CA LEU A 127 -9.95 5.37 -4.17
C LEU A 127 -9.95 6.89 -4.08
N PHE A 128 -10.64 7.43 -3.07
CA PHE A 128 -10.60 8.84 -2.72
C PHE A 128 -10.04 9.01 -1.31
N ALA A 129 -9.09 9.90 -1.14
CA ALA A 129 -8.61 10.33 0.17
C ALA A 129 -9.30 11.62 0.59
N VAL A 130 -9.56 11.72 1.89
CA VAL A 130 -10.03 12.96 2.51
C VAL A 130 -8.89 13.98 2.57
N ASP A 131 -9.13 15.18 2.08
CA ASP A 131 -8.20 16.29 2.20
C ASP A 131 -8.49 17.10 3.46
N PHE A 132 -7.74 16.81 4.52
CA PHE A 132 -7.90 17.44 5.83
C PHE A 132 -7.58 18.94 5.82
N ALA A 133 -6.85 19.46 4.83
CA ALA A 133 -6.56 20.89 4.72
C ALA A 133 -7.84 21.73 4.54
N TYR A 134 -8.85 21.18 3.85
CA TYR A 134 -10.16 21.83 3.70
C TYR A 134 -11.08 21.66 4.92
N ILE A 135 -10.73 20.76 5.83
CA ILE A 135 -11.54 20.46 7.02
C ILE A 135 -11.11 21.33 8.19
N ILE A 136 -9.80 21.46 8.41
CA ILE A 136 -9.20 22.19 9.52
C ILE A 136 -9.05 23.67 9.11
N ASP A 137 -10.15 24.43 9.14
CA ASP A 137 -10.08 25.89 8.99
C ASP A 137 -9.58 26.53 10.31
N SER A 138 -8.79 27.58 10.18
CA SER A 138 -8.40 28.53 11.22
C SER A 138 -9.56 29.22 11.95
N LYS A 139 -10.79 29.14 11.44
CA LYS A 139 -11.98 29.80 11.99
C LYS A 139 -12.76 28.90 12.96
N LEU A 140 -12.98 29.44 14.16
CA LEU A 140 -13.72 28.81 15.25
C LEU A 140 -15.10 28.29 14.79
N GLY A 141 -15.36 26.99 15.00
CA GLY A 141 -16.65 26.35 14.72
C GLY A 141 -16.91 25.88 13.28
N GLU A 142 -16.02 26.14 12.33
CA GLU A 142 -16.21 25.70 10.93
C GLU A 142 -15.84 24.23 10.70
N THR A 143 -14.91 23.68 11.48
CA THR A 143 -14.44 22.27 11.35
C THR A 143 -15.58 21.26 11.42
N ALA A 144 -16.47 21.34 12.42
CA ALA A 144 -17.60 20.42 12.56
C ALA A 144 -18.61 20.53 11.40
N LYS A 145 -18.79 21.75 10.86
CA LYS A 145 -19.62 22.00 9.68
C LYS A 145 -18.98 21.43 8.42
N ASN A 146 -17.66 21.57 8.26
CA ASN A 146 -16.92 21.01 7.13
C ASN A 146 -16.92 19.48 7.17
N ILE A 147 -16.73 18.86 8.33
CA ILE A 147 -16.89 17.40 8.51
C ILE A 147 -18.31 16.96 8.10
N SER A 148 -19.35 17.68 8.53
CA SER A 148 -20.73 17.36 8.13
C SER A 148 -20.93 17.46 6.62
N LYS A 149 -20.33 18.46 5.96
CA LYS A 149 -20.36 18.60 4.49
C LYS A 149 -19.56 17.51 3.78
N LEU A 150 -18.40 17.12 4.30
CA LEU A 150 -17.60 16.00 3.79
C LEU A 150 -18.43 14.72 3.75
N PHE A 151 -19.08 14.35 4.86
CA PHE A 151 -19.90 13.14 4.90
C PHE A 151 -21.11 13.23 3.97
N ASN A 152 -21.71 14.41 3.81
CA ASN A 152 -22.74 14.61 2.79
C ASN A 152 -22.18 14.41 1.38
N GLU A 153 -21.03 14.99 1.05
CA GLU A 153 -20.34 14.82 -0.23
C GLU A 153 -20.07 13.32 -0.51
N ILE A 154 -19.47 12.61 0.45
CA ILE A 154 -19.24 11.16 0.39
C ILE A 154 -20.54 10.40 0.08
N ASN A 155 -21.61 10.67 0.84
CA ASN A 155 -22.89 9.96 0.70
C ASN A 155 -23.60 10.25 -0.63
N THR A 156 -23.31 11.38 -1.26
CA THR A 156 -23.87 11.77 -2.56
C THR A 156 -23.06 11.31 -3.76
N LEU A 157 -21.91 10.64 -3.55
CA LEU A 157 -21.11 10.10 -4.64
C LEU A 157 -21.93 9.10 -5.49
N PRO A 158 -21.86 9.19 -6.82
CA PRO A 158 -22.45 8.17 -7.69
C PRO A 158 -21.73 6.84 -7.52
N SER A 159 -22.47 5.74 -7.69
CA SER A 159 -21.96 4.37 -7.55
C SER A 159 -21.16 4.12 -6.28
N PRO A 160 -21.77 4.32 -5.09
CA PRO A 160 -21.10 4.18 -3.79
C PRO A 160 -20.46 2.79 -3.59
N GLU A 161 -21.00 1.74 -4.22
CA GLU A 161 -20.44 0.39 -4.23
C GLU A 161 -19.08 0.28 -4.95
N LYS A 162 -18.72 1.25 -5.79
CA LYS A 162 -17.43 1.31 -6.51
C LYS A 162 -16.43 2.28 -5.87
N VAL A 163 -16.67 2.68 -4.63
CA VAL A 163 -15.87 3.71 -3.94
C VAL A 163 -15.23 3.16 -2.68
N ILE A 164 -13.97 3.53 -2.47
CA ILE A 164 -13.26 3.47 -1.20
C ILE A 164 -12.94 4.90 -0.75
N ILE A 165 -13.32 5.24 0.47
CA ILE A 165 -12.93 6.49 1.13
C ILE A 165 -11.83 6.22 2.14
N LEU A 166 -10.71 6.90 1.97
CA LEU A 166 -9.55 6.84 2.85
C LEU A 166 -9.48 8.08 3.74
N PHE A 167 -9.61 7.87 5.05
CA PHE A 167 -9.22 8.85 6.07
C PHE A 167 -7.79 8.55 6.51
N ASP A 168 -6.81 9.04 5.75
CA ASP A 168 -5.39 8.79 6.06
C ASP A 168 -4.91 9.67 7.22
N GLU A 169 -4.22 9.09 8.20
CA GLU A 169 -3.74 9.81 9.39
C GLU A 169 -4.88 10.60 10.07
N ILE A 170 -5.99 9.89 10.37
CA ILE A 170 -7.20 10.47 10.96
C ILE A 170 -6.94 11.11 12.34
N ASP A 171 -5.82 10.77 12.98
CA ASP A 171 -5.31 11.47 14.16
C ASP A 171 -5.13 12.98 13.93
N SER A 172 -4.92 13.46 12.71
CA SER A 172 -4.91 14.90 12.40
C SER A 172 -6.21 15.62 12.75
N ILE A 173 -7.36 14.92 12.74
CA ILE A 173 -8.65 15.46 13.24
C ILE A 173 -8.79 15.26 14.75
N ALA A 174 -8.29 14.14 15.28
CA ALA A 174 -8.53 13.73 16.67
C ALA A 174 -7.54 14.33 17.68
N LEU A 175 -6.36 14.77 17.21
CA LEU A 175 -5.20 15.12 18.03
C LEU A 175 -4.50 16.38 17.50
N ASP A 176 -5.19 17.52 17.55
CA ASP A 176 -4.57 18.85 17.65
C ASP A 176 -5.67 19.82 18.14
N ARG A 177 -5.55 20.60 19.23
CA ARG A 177 -4.42 21.40 19.71
C ARG A 177 -4.42 21.55 21.24
N THR A 178 -3.24 21.78 21.78
CA THR A 178 -2.86 21.83 23.20
C THR A 178 -3.41 23.02 24.03
N ASN A 179 -4.37 23.80 23.52
CA ASN A 179 -4.97 24.92 24.26
C ASN A 179 -6.34 24.57 24.85
N SER A 180 -6.63 25.09 26.04
CA SER A 180 -7.90 24.88 26.75
C SER A 180 -9.15 25.36 26.00
N LYS A 181 -9.03 26.31 25.05
CA LYS A 181 -10.12 26.74 24.15
C LYS A 181 -10.39 25.73 23.02
N ASP A 182 -9.39 24.98 22.59
CA ASP A 182 -9.47 24.05 21.46
C ASP A 182 -10.15 22.72 21.86
N ILE A 183 -10.15 22.37 23.15
CA ILE A 183 -10.80 21.16 23.69
C ILE A 183 -12.30 21.09 23.33
N ARG A 184 -13.02 22.21 23.41
CA ARG A 184 -14.46 22.24 23.12
C ARG A 184 -14.75 22.14 21.62
N GLU A 185 -13.85 22.62 20.77
CA GLU A 185 -13.97 22.50 19.32
C GLU A 185 -13.62 21.10 18.85
N MET A 186 -12.58 20.50 19.43
CA MET A 186 -12.20 19.11 19.22
C MET A 186 -13.36 18.16 19.56
N GLY A 187 -14.02 18.36 20.71
CA GLY A 187 -15.21 17.57 21.06
C GLY A 187 -16.35 17.70 20.04
N ARG A 188 -16.53 18.88 19.43
CA ARG A 188 -17.54 19.09 18.36
C ARG A 188 -17.12 18.41 17.04
N ALA A 189 -15.84 18.48 16.68
CA ALA A 189 -15.30 17.80 15.51
C ALA A 189 -15.43 16.28 15.66
N THR A 190 -15.00 15.70 16.78
CA THR A 190 -15.18 14.28 17.10
C THR A 190 -16.64 13.88 17.03
N THR A 191 -17.55 14.68 17.60
CA THR A 191 -18.99 14.42 17.52
C THR A 191 -19.50 14.44 16.07
N ALA A 192 -19.01 15.37 15.24
CA ALA A 192 -19.39 15.42 13.82
C ALA A 192 -18.88 14.20 13.06
N VAL A 193 -17.65 13.72 13.33
CA VAL A 193 -17.12 12.49 12.74
C VAL A 193 -17.96 11.28 13.16
N LEU A 194 -18.27 11.15 14.46
CA LEU A 194 -19.13 10.07 14.96
C LEU A 194 -20.48 10.02 14.24
N LYS A 195 -21.15 11.18 14.12
CA LYS A 195 -22.41 11.29 13.39
C LYS A 195 -22.25 10.98 11.89
N GLY A 196 -21.13 11.37 11.29
CA GLY A 196 -20.82 11.07 9.90
C GLY A 196 -20.65 9.57 9.66
N LEU A 197 -19.90 8.89 10.52
CA LEU A 197 -19.71 7.44 10.48
C LEU A 197 -21.04 6.68 10.70
N ASP A 198 -21.89 7.17 11.62
CA ASP A 198 -23.20 6.58 11.90
C ASP A 198 -24.17 6.69 10.70
N ASN A 199 -24.06 7.76 9.90
CA ASN A 199 -24.94 8.02 8.75
C ASN A 199 -24.26 7.72 7.40
N LEU A 200 -23.12 7.03 7.40
CA LEU A 200 -22.41 6.69 6.17
C LEU A 200 -23.23 5.68 5.35
N ASN A 201 -23.31 5.91 4.05
CA ASN A 201 -23.90 4.96 3.10
C ASN A 201 -23.20 3.60 3.22
N GLN A 202 -23.96 2.56 3.56
CA GLN A 202 -23.44 1.22 3.83
C GLN A 202 -22.73 0.55 2.63
N LYS A 203 -22.97 1.04 1.41
CA LYS A 203 -22.30 0.54 0.19
C LYS A 203 -20.86 1.06 0.05
N ILE A 204 -20.54 2.17 0.71
CA ILE A 204 -19.20 2.79 0.67
C ILE A 204 -18.28 2.01 1.60
N LEU A 205 -17.10 1.66 1.10
CA LEU A 205 -16.02 1.12 1.93
C LEU A 205 -15.21 2.29 2.50
N LEU A 206 -15.22 2.45 3.82
CA LEU A 206 -14.41 3.44 4.51
C LEU A 206 -13.25 2.77 5.22
N ILE A 207 -12.04 3.25 4.96
CA ILE A 207 -10.84 2.84 5.67
C ILE A 207 -10.18 4.07 6.27
N ALA A 208 -9.95 4.05 7.58
CA ALA A 208 -9.17 5.07 8.26
C ALA A 208 -7.81 4.52 8.66
N THR A 209 -6.76 5.33 8.65
CA THR A 209 -5.44 4.95 9.16
C THR A 209 -5.05 5.84 10.34
N THR A 210 -4.31 5.30 11.31
CA THR A 210 -3.74 6.09 12.40
C THR A 210 -2.38 5.55 12.84
N ASN A 211 -1.48 6.48 13.19
CA ASN A 211 -0.19 6.17 13.81
C ASN A 211 -0.24 6.28 15.35
N LEU A 212 -1.30 6.89 15.90
CA LEU A 212 -1.43 7.28 17.32
C LEU A 212 -2.60 6.59 18.01
N PHE A 213 -2.76 5.27 17.79
CA PHE A 213 -3.91 4.51 18.28
C PHE A 213 -4.13 4.59 19.79
N SER A 214 -3.06 4.66 20.60
CA SER A 214 -3.14 4.80 22.05
C SER A 214 -3.84 6.09 22.51
N HIS A 215 -3.81 7.13 21.67
CA HIS A 215 -4.42 8.43 21.92
C HIS A 215 -5.77 8.60 21.20
N PHE A 216 -6.19 7.60 20.43
CA PHE A 216 -7.40 7.66 19.62
C PHE A 216 -8.66 7.44 20.48
N ASP A 217 -9.71 8.23 20.22
CA ASP A 217 -10.94 8.18 21.03
C ASP A 217 -11.64 6.82 20.91
N LYS A 218 -11.90 6.17 22.05
CA LYS A 218 -12.60 4.88 22.12
C LYS A 218 -14.01 4.93 21.53
N ALA A 219 -14.68 6.09 21.55
CA ALA A 219 -15.97 6.28 20.91
C ALA A 219 -15.87 6.16 19.40
N LEU A 220 -14.80 6.70 18.79
CA LEU A 220 -14.52 6.55 17.36
C LEU A 220 -14.21 5.10 17.01
N VAL A 221 -13.35 4.44 17.81
CA VAL A 221 -13.00 3.01 17.61
C VAL A 221 -14.25 2.13 17.50
N ARG A 222 -15.26 2.35 18.36
CA ARG A 222 -16.52 1.59 18.38
C ARG A 222 -17.40 1.77 17.13
N ARG A 223 -17.09 2.72 16.24
CA ARG A 223 -17.80 2.95 14.97
C ARG A 223 -17.14 2.28 13.78
N PHE A 224 -15.96 1.70 13.97
CA PHE A 224 -15.36 0.82 13.00
C PHE A 224 -15.81 -0.61 13.27
N ASP A 225 -16.08 -1.35 12.20
CA ASP A 225 -16.53 -2.73 12.29
C ASP A 225 -15.34 -3.66 12.65
N SER A 226 -14.11 -3.26 12.31
CA SER A 226 -12.89 -3.94 12.72
C SER A 226 -11.68 -3.00 12.79
N VAL A 227 -10.73 -3.36 13.66
CA VAL A 227 -9.44 -2.68 13.81
C VAL A 227 -8.33 -3.66 13.41
N ILE A 228 -7.49 -3.27 12.44
CA ILE A 228 -6.39 -4.09 11.95
C ILE A 228 -5.07 -3.53 12.45
N ASP A 229 -4.30 -4.37 13.15
CA ASP A 229 -2.96 -4.02 13.66
C ASP A 229 -1.87 -4.32 12.63
N PHE A 230 -1.18 -3.27 12.20
CA PHE A 230 -0.05 -3.32 11.27
C PHE A 230 1.31 -3.40 11.96
N ASN A 231 1.40 -3.52 13.28
CA ASN A 231 2.69 -3.72 13.98
C ASN A 231 3.13 -5.19 14.07
N ARG A 232 2.34 -6.12 13.50
CA ARG A 232 2.56 -7.58 13.59
C ARG A 232 3.59 -8.07 12.56
N TYR A 233 4.81 -7.56 12.67
CA TYR A 233 5.97 -8.00 11.89
C TYR A 233 6.92 -8.78 12.77
N SER A 234 7.25 -10.02 12.38
CA SER A 234 8.40 -10.71 12.96
C SER A 234 9.71 -10.19 12.36
N ARG A 235 10.82 -10.48 13.04
CA ARG A 235 12.16 -10.17 12.50
C ARG A 235 12.39 -10.85 11.15
N GLU A 236 11.91 -12.08 10.98
CA GLU A 236 12.07 -12.82 9.72
C GLU A 236 11.22 -12.21 8.61
N ASP A 237 9.99 -11.80 8.91
CA ASP A 237 9.12 -11.10 7.94
C ASP A 237 9.83 -9.86 7.39
N LEU A 238 10.45 -9.05 8.26
CA LEU A 238 11.15 -7.84 7.84
C LEU A 238 12.38 -8.17 6.96
N ILE A 239 13.09 -9.25 7.23
CA ILE A 239 14.21 -9.70 6.40
C ILE A 239 13.68 -10.12 5.01
N ASP A 240 12.65 -10.96 4.96
CA ASP A 240 12.08 -11.44 3.70
C ASP A 240 11.47 -10.31 2.87
N ILE A 241 10.73 -9.41 3.51
CA ILE A 241 10.18 -8.21 2.88
C ILE A 241 11.31 -7.32 2.34
N SER A 242 12.38 -7.11 3.11
CA SER A 242 13.52 -6.31 2.66
C SER A 242 14.17 -6.89 1.40
N GLU A 243 14.21 -8.22 1.28
CA GLU A 243 14.72 -8.91 0.09
C GLU A 243 13.80 -8.72 -1.12
N ILE A 244 12.48 -8.82 -0.94
CA ILE A 244 11.50 -8.57 -2.00
C ILE A 244 11.63 -7.12 -2.51
N ILE A 245 11.72 -6.16 -1.59
CA ILE A 245 11.93 -4.74 -1.90
C ILE A 245 13.24 -4.55 -2.68
N LEU A 246 14.33 -5.16 -2.22
CA LEU A 246 15.63 -5.10 -2.89
C LEU A 246 15.53 -5.64 -4.32
N ASN A 247 14.95 -6.83 -4.50
CA ASN A 247 14.82 -7.46 -5.82
C ASN A 247 13.99 -6.61 -6.79
N TYR A 248 12.90 -6.01 -6.31
CA TYR A 248 12.08 -5.09 -7.10
C TYR A 248 12.90 -3.89 -7.58
N TYR A 249 13.66 -3.23 -6.70
CA TYR A 249 14.48 -2.09 -7.14
C TYR A 249 15.64 -2.50 -8.02
N LEU A 250 16.39 -3.55 -7.69
CA LEU A 250 17.50 -4.03 -8.52
C LEU A 250 17.05 -4.37 -9.94
N SER A 251 15.82 -4.88 -10.13
CA SER A 251 15.27 -5.13 -11.48
C SER A 251 15.19 -3.87 -12.36
N LYS A 252 15.17 -2.67 -11.76
CA LYS A 252 15.13 -1.39 -12.46
C LYS A 252 16.53 -0.83 -12.78
N PHE A 253 17.59 -1.37 -12.20
CA PHE A 253 18.97 -0.88 -12.36
C PHE A 253 19.86 -1.95 -12.98
N LYS A 254 20.16 -1.83 -14.28
CA LYS A 254 20.90 -2.84 -15.06
C LYS A 254 22.35 -3.08 -14.60
N PHE A 255 22.96 -2.12 -13.91
CA PHE A 255 24.37 -2.20 -13.48
C PHE A 255 24.55 -2.89 -12.12
N ALA A 256 23.49 -2.98 -11.32
CA ALA A 256 23.57 -3.46 -9.95
C ALA A 256 23.37 -4.98 -9.90
N GLY A 257 24.29 -5.67 -9.25
CA GLY A 257 24.25 -7.11 -9.14
C GLY A 257 23.41 -7.60 -7.99
N LYS A 258 23.19 -8.91 -7.95
CA LYS A 258 22.45 -9.56 -6.87
C LYS A 258 23.40 -10.35 -5.98
N ASN A 259 23.61 -9.86 -4.76
CA ASN A 259 24.24 -10.63 -3.69
C ASN A 259 23.32 -10.70 -2.47
N ILE A 260 22.27 -11.50 -2.60
CA ILE A 260 21.21 -11.68 -1.59
C ILE A 260 21.76 -12.21 -0.27
N ARG A 261 22.74 -13.13 -0.33
CA ARG A 261 23.35 -13.70 0.88
C ARG A 261 24.04 -12.63 1.73
N LEU A 262 24.83 -11.76 1.08
CA LEU A 262 25.49 -10.66 1.77
C LEU A 262 24.46 -9.62 2.27
N PHE A 263 23.45 -9.31 1.47
CA PHE A 263 22.35 -8.43 1.88
C PHE A 263 21.63 -8.94 3.14
N ARG A 264 21.14 -10.19 3.14
CA ARG A 264 20.47 -10.79 4.33
C ARG A 264 21.38 -10.71 5.55
N LYS A 265 22.66 -11.02 5.39
CA LYS A 265 23.64 -10.90 6.48
C LYS A 265 23.74 -9.49 7.05
N ILE A 266 23.76 -8.46 6.21
CA ILE A 266 23.78 -7.05 6.66
C ILE A 266 22.49 -6.74 7.45
N ILE A 267 21.32 -7.09 6.91
CA ILE A 267 20.04 -6.83 7.59
C ILE A 267 19.95 -7.59 8.92
N SER A 268 20.43 -8.83 8.97
CA SER A 268 20.42 -9.66 10.18
C SER A 268 21.31 -9.11 11.30
N LEU A 269 22.26 -8.22 11.04
CA LEU A 269 23.08 -7.56 12.07
C LEU A 269 22.35 -6.43 12.80
N ILE A 270 21.28 -5.91 12.22
CA ILE A 270 20.55 -4.78 12.77
C ILE A 270 19.74 -5.26 13.99
N LYS A 271 19.90 -4.61 15.14
CA LYS A 271 19.19 -5.00 16.37
C LYS A 271 17.67 -4.88 16.18
N GLU A 272 17.23 -3.72 15.72
CA GLU A 272 15.83 -3.38 15.44
C GLU A 272 15.71 -3.05 13.96
N ILE A 273 15.20 -3.99 13.18
CA ILE A 273 15.05 -3.81 11.73
C ILE A 273 13.94 -2.77 11.50
N PRO A 274 14.17 -1.73 10.70
CA PRO A 274 13.13 -0.74 10.40
C PRO A 274 11.91 -1.35 9.70
N TYR A 275 10.76 -0.69 9.79
CA TYR A 275 9.57 -1.12 9.07
C TYR A 275 9.72 -0.97 7.54
N PRO A 276 8.88 -1.67 6.74
CA PRO A 276 9.03 -1.74 5.29
C PRO A 276 9.14 -0.39 4.57
N GLY A 277 8.45 0.66 5.03
CA GLY A 277 8.54 2.00 4.46
C GLY A 277 9.94 2.62 4.59
N ASP A 278 10.57 2.47 5.75
CA ASP A 278 11.93 2.97 5.98
C ASP A 278 12.95 2.09 5.24
N LEU A 279 12.78 0.77 5.28
CA LEU A 279 13.59 -0.16 4.49
C LEU A 279 13.53 0.18 2.99
N LYS A 280 12.33 0.44 2.45
CA LYS A 280 12.12 0.87 1.07
C LYS A 280 12.93 2.12 0.75
N ASN A 281 12.87 3.14 1.61
CA ASN A 281 13.63 4.37 1.41
C ASN A 281 15.13 4.13 1.47
N ILE A 282 15.63 3.39 2.45
CA ILE A 282 17.05 3.09 2.64
C ILE A 282 17.60 2.29 1.45
N ILE A 283 16.89 1.23 1.02
CA ILE A 283 17.26 0.39 -0.12
C ILE A 283 17.24 1.18 -1.42
N LYS A 284 16.13 1.88 -1.70
CA LYS A 284 15.99 2.70 -2.92
C LYS A 284 17.11 3.74 -3.01
N THR A 285 17.37 4.44 -1.91
CA THR A 285 18.40 5.48 -1.83
C THR A 285 19.80 4.91 -2.03
N SER A 286 20.10 3.75 -1.42
CA SER A 286 21.39 3.08 -1.57
C SER A 286 21.65 2.67 -3.02
N ILE A 287 20.66 2.10 -3.71
CA ILE A 287 20.79 1.72 -5.12
C ILE A 287 20.86 2.96 -6.02
N ALA A 288 20.00 3.95 -5.81
CA ALA A 288 19.95 5.14 -6.66
C ALA A 288 21.25 5.96 -6.63
N PHE A 289 21.95 6.00 -5.49
CA PHE A 289 23.23 6.68 -5.37
C PHE A 289 24.44 5.80 -5.67
N SER A 290 24.24 4.54 -6.07
CA SER A 290 25.35 3.62 -6.35
C SER A 290 26.13 4.00 -7.60
N SER A 291 27.44 3.79 -7.55
CA SER A 291 28.32 3.96 -8.71
C SER A 291 27.98 2.92 -9.80
N PRO A 292 27.78 3.33 -11.07
CA PRO A 292 27.54 2.39 -12.17
C PRO A 292 28.70 1.41 -12.46
N ASN A 293 29.90 1.74 -12.00
CA ASN A 293 31.11 0.95 -12.22
C ASN A 293 31.35 -0.11 -11.13
N ASP A 294 30.49 -0.16 -10.11
CA ASP A 294 30.60 -1.09 -9.01
C ASP A 294 29.25 -1.75 -8.75
N GLU A 295 29.16 -3.00 -9.20
CA GLU A 295 27.99 -3.86 -9.14
C GLU A 295 27.38 -3.96 -7.72
N TYR A 296 28.21 -3.83 -6.67
CA TYR A 296 27.81 -4.02 -5.28
C TYR A 296 27.94 -2.74 -4.41
N ASP A 297 28.11 -1.56 -5.01
CA ASP A 297 28.22 -0.29 -4.26
C ASP A 297 27.01 -0.04 -3.36
N TYR A 298 25.83 -0.51 -3.76
CA TYR A 298 24.62 -0.39 -2.95
C TYR A 298 24.75 -1.13 -1.61
N LEU A 299 25.47 -2.25 -1.55
CA LEU A 299 25.74 -2.99 -0.31
C LEU A 299 26.73 -2.25 0.59
N LYS A 300 27.73 -1.59 0.01
CA LYS A 300 28.65 -0.69 0.74
C LYS A 300 27.86 0.40 1.44
N ARG A 301 26.94 1.04 0.70
CA ARG A 301 26.09 2.14 1.19
C ARG A 301 25.12 1.67 2.26
N LEU A 302 24.45 0.54 2.02
CA LEU A 302 23.56 -0.08 3.01
C LEU A 302 24.29 -0.39 4.31
N TYR A 303 25.46 -1.04 4.23
CA TYR A 303 26.25 -1.36 5.42
C TYR A 303 26.70 -0.10 6.18
N SER A 304 27.19 0.92 5.47
CA SER A 304 27.54 2.21 6.10
C SER A 304 26.34 2.88 6.77
N SER A 305 25.16 2.84 6.15
CA SER A 305 23.95 3.50 6.66
C SER A 305 23.31 2.76 7.84
N LEU A 306 23.40 1.44 7.87
CA LEU A 306 22.66 0.59 8.83
C LEU A 306 23.53 0.09 9.98
N VAL A 307 24.83 -0.14 9.72
CA VAL A 307 25.77 -0.74 10.69
C VAL A 307 26.89 0.25 11.05
N GLY A 308 27.38 1.03 10.09
CA GLY A 308 28.30 2.15 10.30
C GLY A 308 29.77 1.77 10.59
N ASN A 309 30.05 0.66 11.28
CA ASN A 309 31.42 0.29 11.66
C ASN A 309 32.12 -0.58 10.59
N LYS A 310 33.08 0.00 9.86
CA LYS A 310 33.90 -0.70 8.86
C LYS A 310 35.23 -1.25 9.40
N ASP A 311 35.41 -1.29 10.73
CA ASP A 311 36.57 -1.93 11.33
C ASP A 311 36.64 -3.41 10.95
N LEU A 312 37.71 -3.81 10.26
CA LEU A 312 37.84 -5.17 9.71
C LEU A 312 37.81 -6.24 10.79
N LYS A 313 38.36 -5.96 11.98
CA LYS A 313 38.34 -6.90 13.11
C LYS A 313 36.91 -7.10 13.61
N ASN A 314 36.14 -6.02 13.76
CA ASN A 314 34.72 -6.12 14.10
C ASN A 314 33.93 -6.89 13.04
N MET A 315 34.17 -6.61 11.76
CA MET A 315 33.53 -7.35 10.66
C MET A 315 33.88 -8.85 10.67
N GLN A 316 35.12 -9.20 11.03
CA GLN A 316 35.52 -10.60 11.22
C GLN A 316 34.76 -11.27 12.36
N LEU A 317 34.59 -10.57 13.50
CA LEU A 317 33.80 -11.05 14.65
C LEU A 317 32.31 -11.21 14.31
N GLN A 318 31.78 -10.37 13.41
CA GLN A 318 30.44 -10.49 12.84
C GLN A 318 30.34 -11.60 11.77
N GLY A 319 31.44 -12.35 11.56
CA GLY A 319 31.50 -13.51 10.68
C GLY A 319 31.66 -13.19 9.20
N PHE A 320 31.98 -11.94 8.80
CA PHE A 320 32.22 -11.60 7.40
C PHE A 320 33.45 -12.32 6.84
N THR A 321 33.33 -12.82 5.61
CA THR A 321 34.47 -13.38 4.88
C THR A 321 35.35 -12.26 4.32
N VAL A 322 36.61 -12.55 4.00
CA VAL A 322 37.53 -11.57 3.38
C VAL A 322 36.94 -10.96 2.09
N ARG A 323 36.24 -11.76 1.28
CA ARG A 323 35.58 -11.29 0.05
C ARG A 323 34.41 -10.35 0.35
N GLU A 324 33.64 -10.62 1.41
CA GLU A 324 32.54 -9.74 1.82
C GLU A 324 33.08 -8.43 2.39
N MET A 325 34.16 -8.47 3.17
CA MET A 325 34.84 -7.27 3.65
C MET A 325 35.38 -6.42 2.51
N GLU A 326 36.00 -7.03 1.49
CA GLU A 326 36.43 -6.33 0.27
C GLU A 326 35.26 -5.62 -0.42
N ILE A 327 34.13 -6.33 -0.59
CA ILE A 327 32.91 -5.73 -1.16
C ILE A 327 32.42 -4.57 -0.31
N LEU A 328 32.40 -4.64 1.01
CA LEU A 328 31.77 -3.61 1.86
C LEU A 328 32.69 -2.40 2.17
N THR A 329 34.00 -2.63 2.18
CA THR A 329 35.00 -1.60 2.49
C THR A 329 35.61 -0.98 1.23
N GLY A 330 35.63 -1.71 0.11
CA GLY A 330 36.40 -1.33 -1.09
C GLY A 330 37.90 -1.57 -0.95
N VAL A 331 38.36 -2.13 0.18
CA VAL A 331 39.76 -2.49 0.41
C VAL A 331 40.07 -3.83 -0.24
N SER A 332 41.19 -3.92 -0.96
CA SER A 332 41.58 -5.15 -1.67
C SER A 332 41.71 -6.35 -0.72
N LYS A 333 41.33 -7.55 -1.20
CA LYS A 333 41.43 -8.82 -0.44
C LYS A 333 42.80 -9.05 0.22
N SER A 334 43.89 -8.68 -0.47
CA SER A 334 45.26 -8.83 0.03
C SER A 334 45.55 -7.88 1.20
N GLN A 335 45.04 -6.65 1.14
CA GLN A 335 45.16 -5.69 2.23
C GLN A 335 44.31 -6.10 3.44
N VAL A 336 43.05 -6.53 3.22
CA VAL A 336 42.19 -7.05 4.31
C VAL A 336 42.87 -8.19 5.05
N SER A 337 43.46 -9.13 4.30
CA SER A 337 44.14 -10.29 4.90
C SER A 337 45.38 -9.90 5.71
N ARG A 338 46.16 -8.90 5.27
CA ARG A 338 47.34 -8.38 6.00
C ARG A 338 46.93 -7.65 7.29
N GLU A 339 45.89 -6.82 7.22
CA GLU A 339 45.36 -6.09 8.38
C GLU A 339 44.84 -7.02 9.47
N LEU A 340 44.11 -8.09 9.09
CA LEU A 340 43.60 -9.09 10.03
C LEU A 340 44.71 -9.94 10.69
N LYS A 341 45.82 -10.18 9.98
CA LYS A 341 47.00 -10.87 10.52
C LYS A 341 47.87 -9.98 11.43
N GLY A 342 47.56 -8.68 11.53
CA GLY A 342 48.37 -7.73 12.29
C GLY A 342 49.70 -7.36 11.63
N GLU A 343 49.82 -7.53 10.31
CA GLU A 343 51.06 -7.25 9.55
C GLU A 343 51.25 -5.76 9.20
N ILE A 344 50.38 -4.86 9.69
CA ILE A 344 50.61 -3.41 9.61
C ILE A 344 51.26 -2.93 10.91
N LYS A 345 52.58 -2.77 10.88
CA LYS A 345 53.25 -1.75 11.70
C LYS A 345 52.92 -0.41 11.04
N TYR A 346 52.30 0.50 11.79
CA TYR A 346 52.36 1.91 11.46
C TYR A 346 53.83 2.32 11.63
N GLU A 347 54.52 2.61 10.52
CA GLU A 347 55.73 3.44 10.53
C GLU A 347 55.33 4.89 10.25
#